data_AF-A0A0B2PY81-F1
#
_entry.id   AF-A0A0B2PY81-F1
#
_cell.length_a   1.000
_cell.length_b   1.000
_cell.length_c   1.000
_cell.angle_alpha   90.00
_cell.angle_beta   90.00
_cell.angle_gamma   90.00
#
_symmetry.space_group_name_H-M   'P 1'
#
loop_
_entity.id
_entity.type
_entity.pdbx_description
1 polymer ?
#
loop_
_entity_poly.entity_id
_entity_poly.type
_entity_poly.pdbx_seq_one_letter_code
_entity_poly.pdbx_strand_id
1 'polypeptide(L)' 'MFRFCIADTEHDWREGSEQYKFIEHCLATVDRQKQPWLIFAAHRVLGYSSDFWYGVEGSFEEPVGRESLQRDFGRNIK' A
#
# COMPACT_ATOMS: atom_id res chain seq x y z
N MET A 1 -10.12 13.19 -12.46
CA MET A 1 -8.64 13.22 -12.31
C MET A 1 -8.24 12.13 -11.32
N PHE A 2 -7.12 11.45 -11.55
CA PHE A 2 -6.61 10.36 -10.71
C PHE A 2 -5.38 10.80 -9.90
N ARG A 3 -5.17 10.19 -8.74
CA ARG A 3 -3.92 10.20 -7.98
C ARG A 3 -3.43 8.77 -7.87
N PHE A 4 -2.16 8.55 -8.20
CA PHE A 4 -1.49 7.28 -8.03
C PHE A 4 -0.38 7.40 -7.00
N CYS A 5 -0.31 6.46 -6.06
CA CYS A 5 0.81 6.27 -5.14
C CYS A 5 1.43 4.91 -5.43
N ILE A 6 2.64 4.90 -5.98
CA ILE A 6 3.30 3.71 -6.49
C ILE A 6 4.42 3.31 -5.54
N ALA A 7 4.33 2.10 -4.98
CA ALA A 7 5.36 1.54 -4.13
C ALA A 7 6.27 0.58 -4.90
N ASP A 8 7.54 0.56 -4.50
CA ASP A 8 8.54 -0.43 -4.87
C ASP A 8 8.60 -1.53 -3.78
N THR A 9 8.14 -2.72 -4.14
CA THR A 9 8.08 -3.87 -3.25
C THR A 9 9.38 -4.65 -3.15
N GLU A 10 10.48 -4.16 -3.72
CA GLU A 10 11.81 -4.72 -3.47
C GLU A 10 12.60 -3.90 -2.43
N HIS A 11 12.01 -2.81 -1.92
CA HIS A 11 12.56 -1.96 -0.86
C HIS A 11 11.63 -1.92 0.36
N ASP A 12 12.16 -1.60 1.54
CA ASP A 12 11.40 -1.63 2.79
C ASP A 12 10.20 -0.65 2.78
N TRP A 13 8.97 -1.17 2.90
CA TRP A 13 7.73 -0.38 2.97
C TRP A 13 7.17 -0.24 4.39
N ARG A 14 7.84 -0.78 5.41
CA ARG A 14 7.33 -0.84 6.79
C ARG A 14 7.38 0.52 7.47
N GLU A 15 6.57 0.66 8.53
CA GLU A 15 6.51 1.89 9.33
C GLU A 15 7.91 2.35 9.76
N GLY A 16 8.21 3.63 9.51
CA GLY A 16 9.51 4.24 9.79
C GLY A 16 10.47 4.29 8.60
N SER A 17 10.24 3.49 7.55
CA SER A 17 11.06 3.54 6.32
C SER A 17 10.87 4.84 5.54
N GLU A 18 11.81 5.15 4.65
CA GLU A 18 11.68 6.29 3.73
C GLU A 18 10.47 6.13 2.80
N GLN A 19 10.30 4.93 2.24
CA GLN A 19 9.18 4.61 1.37
C GLN A 19 7.84 4.71 2.08
N TYR A 20 7.75 4.29 3.35
CA TYR A 20 6.51 4.45 4.14
C TYR A 20 6.13 5.93 4.28
N LYS A 21 7.09 6.81 4.61
CA LYS A 21 6.85 8.26 4.71
C LYS A 21 6.42 8.86 3.37
N PHE A 22 7.01 8.38 2.27
CA PHE A 22 6.59 8.76 0.93
C PHE A 22 5.13 8.35 0.65
N ILE A 23 4.76 7.10 0.95
CA ILE A 23 3.39 6.59 0.76
C ILE A 23 2.40 7.40 1.60
N GLU A 24 2.69 7.62 2.88
CA GLU A 24 1.86 8.44 3.78
C GLU A 24 1.66 9.85 3.20
N HIS A 25 2.73 10.52 2.79
CA HIS A 25 2.66 11.84 2.18
C HIS A 25 1.85 11.86 0.88
N CYS A 26 2.05 10.86 0.02
CA CYS A 26 1.31 10.76 -1.25
C CYS A 26 -0.19 10.61 -1.03
N LEU A 27 -0.60 9.81 -0.04
CA LEU A 27 -2.00 9.58 0.29
C LEU A 27 -2.64 10.77 1.01
N ALA A 28 -1.89 11.48 1.88
CA ALA A 28 -2.42 12.58 2.69
C ALA A 28 -2.61 13.90 1.93
N THR A 29 -1.87 14.12 0.83
CA THR A 29 -1.81 15.42 0.12
C THR A 29 -2.77 15.54 -1.05
N VAL A 30 -3.60 14.52 -1.31
CA VAL A 30 -4.55 14.58 -2.42
C VAL A 30 -5.79 15.40 -2.04
N ASP A 31 -6.15 16.36 -2.89
CA ASP A 31 -7.45 17.03 -2.82
C ASP A 31 -8.51 16.11 -3.45
N ARG A 32 -9.30 15.44 -2.61
CA ARG A 32 -10.29 14.46 -3.05
C ARG A 32 -11.51 15.07 -3.76
N GLN A 33 -11.75 16.38 -3.63
CA GLN A 33 -12.80 17.06 -4.40
C GLN A 33 -12.38 17.19 -5.88
N LYS A 34 -11.08 17.45 -6.13
CA LYS A 34 -10.53 17.61 -7.49
C LYS A 34 -10.02 16.30 -8.09
N GLN A 35 -9.46 15.41 -7.26
CA GLN A 35 -8.89 14.11 -7.61
C GLN A 35 -9.56 13.01 -6.79
N PRO A 36 -10.83 12.64 -7.09
CA PRO A 36 -11.59 11.71 -6.25
C PRO A 36 -11.04 10.29 -6.23
N TRP A 37 -10.39 9.88 -7.33
CA TRP A 37 -9.85 8.54 -7.51
C TRP A 37 -8.42 8.45 -7.00
N LEU A 38 -8.26 7.85 -5.82
CA LEU A 38 -6.97 7.57 -5.20
C LEU A 38 -6.64 6.09 -5.38
N ILE A 39 -5.52 5.79 -6.05
CA ILE A 39 -5.10 4.43 -6.42
C ILE A 39 -3.72 4.19 -5.83
N PHE A 40 -3.59 3.10 -5.08
CA PHE A 40 -2.31 2.56 -4.65
C PHE A 40 -1.94 1.38 -5.56
N ALA A 41 -0.69 1.31 -6.01
CA ALA A 41 -0.20 0.19 -6.79
C ALA A 41 1.21 -0.22 -6.34
N ALA A 42 1.46 -1.53 -6.40
CA ALA A 42 2.68 -2.18 -5.95
C ALA A 42 2.87 -3.46 -6.77
N HIS A 43 4.11 -3.96 -6.91
CA HIS A 43 4.39 -5.17 -7.68
C HIS A 43 4.01 -6.45 -6.90
N ARG A 44 4.63 -6.67 -5.73
CA ARG A 44 4.25 -7.77 -4.83
C ARG A 44 2.96 -7.48 -4.06
N VAL A 45 2.35 -8.53 -3.50
CA VAL A 45 1.05 -8.43 -2.85
C VAL A 45 1.18 -7.89 -1.42
N LEU A 46 0.99 -6.58 -1.27
CA LEU A 46 0.87 -5.90 0.04
C LEU A 46 -0.58 -5.79 0.55
N GLY A 47 -1.52 -6.45 -0.15
CA GLY A 47 -2.95 -6.48 0.16
C GLY A 47 -3.40 -7.88 0.53
N TYR A 48 -4.11 -8.53 -0.38
CA TYR A 48 -4.61 -9.89 -0.20
C TYR A 48 -4.47 -10.67 -1.50
N SER A 49 -4.03 -11.93 -1.38
CA SER A 49 -3.99 -12.90 -2.47
C SER A 49 -4.25 -14.30 -1.94
N SER A 50 -4.94 -15.11 -2.73
CA SER A 50 -5.09 -16.56 -2.50
C SER A 50 -4.19 -17.35 -3.46
N ASP A 51 -3.10 -16.73 -3.91
CA ASP A 51 -2.11 -17.41 -4.76
C ASP A 51 -1.54 -18.66 -4.06
N PHE A 52 -1.26 -19.67 -4.86
CA PHE A 52 -0.80 -20.96 -4.38
C PHE A 52 0.48 -20.86 -3.55
N TRP A 53 1.43 -20.01 -3.97
CA TRP A 53 2.72 -19.87 -3.29
C TRP A 53 2.57 -19.30 -1.89
N TYR A 54 1.81 -18.22 -1.72
CA TYR A 54 1.50 -17.69 -0.38
C TYR A 54 0.77 -18.72 0.47
N GLY A 55 -0.16 -19.49 -0.11
CA GLY A 55 -0.88 -20.55 0.60
C GLY A 55 0.03 -21.67 1.13
N VAL A 56 1.05 -22.07 0.36
CA VAL A 56 2.08 -23.04 0.80
C VAL A 56 2.93 -22.48 1.94
N GLU A 57 3.22 -21.18 1.92
CA GLU A 57 3.97 -20.48 2.98
C GLU A 57 3.10 -20.12 4.20
N GLY A 58 1.80 -20.43 4.18
CA GLY A 58 0.88 -20.13 5.26
C GLY A 58 0.50 -18.65 5.37
N SER A 59 0.58 -17.91 4.25
CA SER A 59 0.26 -16.49 4.14
C SER A 59 -0.83 -16.23 3.09
N PHE A 60 -1.36 -15.01 3.09
CA PHE A 60 -2.27 -14.48 2.05
C PHE A 60 -1.76 -13.14 1.48
N GLU A 61 -0.48 -12.87 1.68
CA GLU A 61 0.23 -11.64 1.35
C GLU A 61 1.75 -11.88 1.41
N GLU A 62 2.55 -10.92 0.95
CA GLU A 62 3.96 -10.85 1.33
C GLU A 62 4.09 -10.81 2.86
N PRO A 63 5.10 -11.48 3.45
CA PRO A 63 5.33 -11.40 4.90
C PRO A 63 5.40 -9.94 5.38
N VAL A 64 4.55 -9.57 6.34
CA VAL A 64 4.44 -8.19 6.86
C VAL A 64 3.97 -7.19 5.78
N GLY A 65 3.18 -7.66 4.80
CA GLY A 65 2.76 -6.89 3.64
C GLY A 65 1.78 -5.78 3.98
N ARG A 66 0.68 -6.12 4.66
CA ARG A 66 -0.41 -5.14 4.91
C ARG A 66 -0.31 -4.44 6.25
N GLU A 67 0.36 -5.02 7.24
CA GLU A 67 0.24 -4.62 8.66
C GLU A 67 0.65 -3.16 8.91
N SER A 68 1.71 -2.69 8.25
CA SER A 68 2.14 -1.29 8.33
C SER A 68 1.22 -0.36 7.52
N LEU A 69 0.85 -0.75 6.30
CA LEU A 69 0.19 0.14 5.33
C LEU A 69 -1.32 0.22 5.47
N GLN A 70 -1.98 -0.85 5.92
CA GLN A 70 -3.44 -0.94 6.04
C GLN A 70 -4.02 0.13 6.97
N ARG A 71 -3.25 0.51 8.00
CA ARG A 71 -3.60 1.59 8.92
C ARG A 71 -3.70 2.95 8.21
N ASP A 72 -2.77 3.24 7.32
CA ASP A 72 -2.73 4.51 6.57
C ASP A 72 -3.77 4.54 5.47
N PHE A 73 -4.00 3.39 4.82
CA PHE A 73 -5.11 3.22 3.89
C PHE A 73 -6.45 3.49 4.58
N GLY A 74 -6.67 2.96 5.78
CA GLY A 74 -7.89 3.18 6.55
C GLY A 74 -8.14 4.65 6.96
N ARG A 75 -7.08 5.46 7.11
CA ARG A 75 -7.18 6.88 7.45
C ARG A 75 -7.41 7.76 6.23
N ASN A 76 -6.69 7.51 5.14
CA ASN A 76 -6.58 8.44 4.01
C ASN A 76 -7.45 8.07 2.80
N ILE A 77 -7.98 6.84 2.74
CA ILE A 77 -8.76 6.35 1.59
C ILE A 77 -10.28 6.45 1.83
N LYS A 78 -10.73 6.76 3.05
CA LYS A 78 -12.11 7.18 3.32
C LYS A 78 -12.45 8.50 2.61
#